data_AF-A0A1H8A930-F1
#
_entry.id   AF-A0A1H8A930-F1
#
_cell.length_a   1.000
_cell.length_b   1.000
_cell.length_c   1.000
_cell.angle_alpha   90.00
_cell.angle_beta   90.00
_cell.angle_gamma   90.00
#
_symmetry.space_group_name_H-M   'P 1'
#
loop_
_entity.id
_entity.type
_entity.pdbx_description
1 polymer ?
#
loop_
_entity_poly.entity_id
_entity_poly.type
_entity_poly.pdbx_seq_one_letter_code
_entity_poly.pdbx_strand_id
1 'polypeptide(L)'
;TLNIYGITVANAGYSITADGGNVLINGGATIVGGTLETLNGGTIGQGGNSVVNLDGSSAGAITLALGSTWTAGTASVTNVQGAIVNQGAIVLNGGNGAYADLALQANTTLSGGGTVTLNSHDNNGLARIYQSGGNSTLTNADNTIQGYGVIGNGNLALINQGTINANVSGQTLLLNGTGGITNTGTIMATNGGTLQTGGSFTNDGTVKVDTNSTFKTGTGTNTFTNNGTVSGSGSIQGNLVNAGIVNPVSLTDTPSTLSIVGSYTQASDGTLAIDILNLTDYSQLSVTDSANLSGTLAVSLFSTTILQTGDVFDILHCDGLLSGIFSNFSSEYFTVSYTDHDVFLTATKDYNGSPVPLPPAVLLFGTGLLGMFGYRFRLRRS
;
A
#
# COMPACT_ATOMS: atom_id res chain seq x y z
N THR A 1 20.46 17.89 -26.02
CA THR A 1 20.70 17.33 -24.67
C THR A 1 21.60 18.27 -23.90
N LEU A 2 21.19 18.69 -22.72
CA LEU A 2 22.07 19.32 -21.73
C LEU A 2 22.67 18.21 -20.86
N ASN A 3 23.99 18.20 -20.64
CA ASN A 3 24.68 17.24 -19.78
C ASN A 3 25.33 17.97 -18.61
N ILE A 4 24.81 17.77 -17.40
CA ILE A 4 25.36 18.31 -16.16
C ILE A 4 26.32 17.26 -15.62
N TYR A 5 27.62 17.53 -15.69
CA TYR A 5 28.66 16.54 -15.42
C TYR A 5 29.65 17.01 -14.34
N GLY A 6 29.76 16.25 -13.25
CA GLY A 6 30.81 16.44 -12.24
C GLY A 6 30.83 17.78 -11.51
N ILE A 7 29.73 18.54 -11.57
CA ILE A 7 29.60 19.85 -10.94
C ILE A 7 28.48 19.89 -9.93
N THR A 8 28.53 20.86 -9.02
CA THR A 8 27.41 21.23 -8.16
C THR A 8 26.60 22.35 -8.82
N VAL A 9 25.29 22.16 -8.93
CA VAL A 9 24.34 23.16 -9.41
C VAL A 9 23.48 23.61 -8.24
N ALA A 10 23.69 24.85 -7.79
CA ALA A 10 22.83 25.50 -6.81
C ALA A 10 21.54 25.95 -7.50
N ASN A 11 20.51 25.11 -7.43
CA ASN A 11 19.25 25.29 -8.15
C ASN A 11 18.11 25.80 -7.26
N ALA A 12 18.37 26.06 -5.98
CA ALA A 12 17.38 26.61 -5.05
C ALA A 12 16.69 27.88 -5.60
N GLY A 13 15.36 27.85 -5.67
CA GLY A 13 14.56 28.94 -6.24
C GLY A 13 14.51 28.99 -7.76
N TYR A 14 15.19 28.08 -8.45
CA TYR A 14 15.25 27.98 -9.92
C TYR A 14 14.70 26.64 -10.42
N SER A 15 14.60 26.51 -11.75
CA SER A 15 14.20 25.28 -12.43
C SER A 15 15.27 24.83 -13.42
N ILE A 16 15.57 23.54 -13.42
CA ILE A 16 16.26 22.86 -14.51
C ILE A 16 15.17 22.24 -15.38
N THR A 17 14.89 22.89 -16.52
CA THR A 17 13.81 22.50 -17.42
C THR A 17 14.35 21.81 -18.67
N ALA A 18 13.83 20.62 -18.96
CA ALA A 18 14.01 19.91 -20.22
C ALA A 18 12.79 20.16 -21.13
N ASP A 19 12.91 21.09 -22.07
CA ASP A 19 11.81 21.45 -23.00
C ASP A 19 12.05 20.82 -24.39
N GLY A 20 11.28 19.77 -24.70
CA GLY A 20 11.41 18.98 -25.94
C GLY A 20 12.73 18.21 -26.11
N GLY A 21 13.69 18.41 -25.21
CA GLY A 21 15.00 17.77 -25.20
C GLY A 21 15.30 17.02 -23.90
N ASN A 22 16.52 16.52 -23.77
CA ASN A 22 16.94 15.73 -22.61
C ASN A 22 17.90 16.54 -21.72
N VAL A 23 17.70 16.49 -20.41
CA VAL A 23 18.67 16.89 -19.40
C VAL A 23 19.22 15.64 -18.74
N LEU A 24 20.53 15.44 -18.82
CA LEU A 24 21.22 14.28 -18.26
C LEU A 24 22.15 14.73 -17.14
N ILE A 25 22.02 14.12 -15.96
CA ILE A 25 22.86 14.38 -14.79
C ILE A 25 23.85 13.22 -14.64
N ASN A 26 25.14 13.53 -14.52
CA ASN A 26 26.20 12.54 -14.61
C ASN A 26 27.46 12.88 -13.81
N GLY A 27 28.34 11.88 -13.68
CA GLY A 27 29.73 12.08 -13.30
C GLY A 27 29.90 12.59 -11.87
N GLY A 28 29.01 12.23 -10.95
CA GLY A 28 29.02 12.72 -9.58
C GLY A 28 28.42 14.12 -9.42
N ALA A 29 27.70 14.64 -10.42
CA ALA A 29 27.05 15.93 -10.31
C ALA A 29 26.05 15.97 -9.14
N THR A 30 25.94 17.14 -8.53
CA THR A 30 25.06 17.41 -7.37
C THR A 30 24.09 18.52 -7.72
N ILE A 31 22.80 18.28 -7.55
CA ILE A 31 21.76 19.33 -7.64
C ILE A 31 21.33 19.69 -6.23
N VAL A 32 21.35 20.97 -5.89
CA VAL A 32 21.00 21.47 -4.55
C VAL A 32 19.71 22.28 -4.63
N GLY A 33 18.63 21.71 -4.11
CA GLY A 33 17.29 22.28 -4.09
C GLY A 33 16.69 22.57 -5.47
N GLY A 34 15.53 23.23 -5.47
CA GLY A 34 14.88 23.74 -6.68
C GLY A 34 14.07 22.71 -7.46
N THR A 35 13.61 23.12 -8.64
CA THR A 35 12.70 22.33 -9.46
C THR A 35 13.44 21.61 -10.59
N LEU A 36 13.05 20.36 -10.83
CA LEU A 36 13.36 19.56 -12.01
C LEU A 36 12.07 19.42 -12.82
N GLU A 37 12.08 19.89 -14.07
CA GLU A 37 10.88 20.00 -14.90
C GLU A 37 11.11 19.47 -16.30
N THR A 38 10.10 18.81 -16.87
CA THR A 38 10.08 18.42 -18.28
C THR A 38 8.84 18.98 -18.97
N LEU A 39 9.03 19.61 -20.14
CA LEU A 39 7.99 20.17 -20.98
C LEU A 39 8.08 19.58 -22.40
N ASN A 40 6.95 19.57 -23.11
CA ASN A 40 6.88 19.20 -24.53
C ASN A 40 7.59 17.88 -24.91
N GLY A 41 7.49 16.87 -24.03
CA GLY A 41 8.11 15.55 -24.23
C GLY A 41 9.61 15.47 -23.89
N GLY A 42 10.16 16.50 -23.25
CA GLY A 42 11.51 16.45 -22.70
C GLY A 42 11.67 15.40 -21.60
N THR A 43 12.90 15.04 -21.28
CA THR A 43 13.21 14.09 -20.21
C THR A 43 14.30 14.63 -19.29
N ILE A 44 14.21 14.29 -18.00
CA ILE A 44 15.28 14.53 -17.04
C ILE A 44 15.65 13.22 -16.35
N GLY A 45 16.94 12.99 -16.16
CA GLY A 45 17.37 11.77 -15.50
C GLY A 45 18.86 11.64 -15.40
N GLN A 46 19.25 10.46 -14.96
CA GLN A 46 20.63 10.07 -14.75
C GLN A 46 21.09 9.15 -15.88
N GLY A 47 22.35 9.30 -16.30
CA GLY A 47 22.97 8.33 -17.21
C GLY A 47 23.16 6.97 -16.55
N GLY A 48 23.10 5.89 -17.33
CA GLY A 48 23.51 4.56 -16.84
C GLY A 48 24.98 4.56 -16.43
N ASN A 49 25.37 3.64 -15.54
CA ASN A 49 26.72 3.57 -15.00
C ASN A 49 27.21 4.89 -14.38
N SER A 50 26.37 5.49 -13.54
CA SER A 50 26.60 6.83 -13.00
C SER A 50 26.22 6.89 -11.52
N VAL A 51 26.80 7.85 -10.80
CA VAL A 51 26.39 8.25 -9.46
C VAL A 51 26.07 9.74 -9.52
N VAL A 52 24.93 10.15 -8.98
CA VAL A 52 24.51 11.56 -8.91
C VAL A 52 23.91 11.86 -7.55
N ASN A 53 23.89 13.12 -7.15
CA ASN A 53 23.36 13.54 -5.85
C ASN A 53 22.22 14.54 -6.03
N LEU A 54 21.09 14.28 -5.36
CA LEU A 54 19.97 15.20 -5.20
C LEU A 54 19.93 15.64 -3.74
N ASP A 55 20.37 16.86 -3.49
CA ASP A 55 20.42 17.45 -2.15
C ASP A 55 19.18 18.32 -1.92
N GLY A 56 18.19 17.73 -1.25
CA GLY A 56 16.97 18.38 -0.78
C GLY A 56 17.06 18.88 0.67
N SER A 57 18.28 19.01 1.21
CA SER A 57 18.53 19.39 2.61
C SER A 57 19.23 20.74 2.74
N SER A 58 20.25 21.03 1.92
CA SER A 58 21.12 22.20 2.13
C SER A 58 20.51 23.53 1.71
N ALA A 59 19.64 23.55 0.70
CA ALA A 59 19.04 24.78 0.17
C ALA A 59 17.55 24.63 -0.18
N GLY A 60 16.83 23.82 0.60
CA GLY A 60 15.43 23.48 0.36
C GLY A 60 15.26 22.17 -0.43
N ALA A 61 14.01 21.73 -0.55
CA ALA A 61 13.67 20.46 -1.17
C ALA A 61 14.03 20.42 -2.66
N ILE A 62 14.34 19.23 -3.14
CA ILE A 62 14.30 18.92 -4.58
C ILE A 62 12.83 18.73 -4.95
N THR A 63 12.36 19.43 -5.98
CA THR A 63 10.98 19.31 -6.47
C THR A 63 10.99 18.70 -7.86
N LEU A 64 10.35 17.53 -8.04
CA LEU A 64 10.03 17.03 -9.37
C LEU A 64 8.64 17.54 -9.74
N ALA A 65 8.57 18.37 -10.78
CA ALA A 65 7.33 19.04 -11.18
C ALA A 65 6.27 18.05 -11.69
N LEU A 66 5.00 18.48 -11.67
CA LEU A 66 3.89 17.69 -12.20
C LEU A 66 4.12 17.32 -13.66
N GLY A 67 3.83 16.07 -14.02
CA GLY A 67 4.06 15.55 -15.37
C GLY A 67 5.53 15.28 -15.70
N SER A 68 6.47 15.61 -14.80
CA SER A 68 7.89 15.36 -15.00
C SER A 68 8.30 13.97 -14.56
N THR A 69 9.25 13.37 -15.26
CA THR A 69 9.78 12.05 -14.93
C THR A 69 11.28 12.12 -14.68
N TRP A 70 11.72 11.66 -13.51
CA TRP A 70 13.13 11.33 -13.23
C TRP A 70 13.36 9.85 -13.55
N THR A 71 14.29 9.56 -14.46
CA THR A 71 14.65 8.16 -14.78
C THR A 71 16.06 7.82 -14.33
N ALA A 72 16.20 6.72 -13.59
CA ALA A 72 17.47 6.09 -13.23
C ALA A 72 17.54 4.70 -13.89
N GLY A 73 18.51 4.50 -14.79
CA GLY A 73 18.68 3.27 -15.56
C GLY A 73 19.50 2.19 -14.83
N THR A 74 19.95 1.18 -15.55
CA THR A 74 20.83 0.14 -15.00
C THR A 74 22.19 0.72 -14.58
N ALA A 75 22.80 0.11 -13.57
CA ALA A 75 24.08 0.53 -12.96
C ALA A 75 24.06 1.99 -12.48
N SER A 76 22.93 2.45 -11.95
CA SER A 76 22.76 3.84 -11.52
C SER A 76 22.57 3.94 -10.01
N VAL A 77 23.17 4.97 -9.41
CA VAL A 77 22.91 5.39 -8.03
C VAL A 77 22.50 6.86 -8.00
N THR A 78 21.26 7.11 -7.60
CA THR A 78 20.77 8.45 -7.23
C THR A 78 20.88 8.58 -5.71
N ASN A 79 21.89 9.28 -5.23
CA ASN A 79 22.02 9.64 -3.83
C ASN A 79 21.01 10.73 -3.47
N VAL A 80 20.27 10.53 -2.39
CA VAL A 80 19.26 11.48 -1.92
C VAL A 80 19.46 11.81 -0.45
N GLN A 81 19.27 13.08 -0.11
CA GLN A 81 19.25 13.57 1.26
C GLN A 81 18.18 14.64 1.41
N GLY A 82 17.48 14.64 2.55
CA GLY A 82 16.45 15.63 2.84
C GLY A 82 15.13 15.40 2.11
N ALA A 83 14.42 16.48 1.80
CA ALA A 83 13.07 16.40 1.25
C ALA A 83 13.07 16.33 -0.28
N ILE A 84 12.24 15.44 -0.83
CA ILE A 84 11.91 15.38 -2.25
C ILE A 84 10.39 15.60 -2.38
N VAL A 85 10.01 16.72 -2.98
CA VAL A 85 8.63 17.00 -3.39
C VAL A 85 8.43 16.41 -4.78
N ASN A 86 8.05 15.14 -4.83
CA ASN A 86 7.72 14.45 -6.06
C ASN A 86 6.24 14.66 -6.41
N GLN A 87 5.98 15.54 -7.38
CA GLN A 87 4.65 15.72 -8.00
C GLN A 87 4.52 14.96 -9.32
N GLY A 88 5.60 14.32 -9.76
CA GLY A 88 5.71 13.60 -11.02
C GLY A 88 5.95 12.11 -10.82
N ALA A 89 6.93 11.56 -11.54
CA ALA A 89 7.31 10.16 -11.48
C ALA A 89 8.82 9.98 -11.29
N ILE A 90 9.23 9.21 -10.29
CA ILE A 90 10.58 8.68 -10.16
C ILE A 90 10.55 7.23 -10.64
N VAL A 91 11.39 6.87 -11.60
CA VAL A 91 11.44 5.52 -12.17
C VAL A 91 12.84 4.94 -12.00
N LEU A 92 12.93 3.82 -11.27
CA LEU A 92 14.16 3.06 -11.04
C LEU A 92 14.12 1.77 -11.88
N ASN A 93 15.00 1.67 -12.87
CA ASN A 93 15.04 0.57 -13.83
C ASN A 93 16.30 -0.28 -13.62
N GLY A 94 16.19 -1.32 -12.78
CA GLY A 94 17.22 -2.35 -12.62
C GLY A 94 17.20 -3.37 -13.76
N GLY A 95 18.08 -4.38 -13.68
CA GLY A 95 18.11 -5.55 -14.56
C GLY A 95 19.45 -5.74 -15.28
N ASN A 96 19.57 -6.79 -16.11
CA ASN A 96 20.77 -7.09 -16.91
C ASN A 96 22.09 -7.18 -16.09
N GLY A 97 22.02 -7.78 -14.92
CA GLY A 97 23.10 -7.90 -13.94
C GLY A 97 23.39 -6.66 -13.11
N ALA A 98 22.61 -5.58 -13.22
CA ALA A 98 22.92 -4.29 -12.60
C ALA A 98 21.75 -3.67 -11.82
N TYR A 99 22.08 -3.00 -10.71
CA TYR A 99 21.11 -2.32 -9.85
C TYR A 99 20.74 -0.93 -10.38
N ALA A 100 19.55 -0.44 -10.00
CA ALA A 100 19.17 0.95 -10.06
C ALA A 100 18.74 1.41 -8.67
N ASP A 101 19.48 2.35 -8.11
CA ASP A 101 19.46 2.63 -6.68
C ASP A 101 19.01 4.05 -6.38
N LEU A 102 18.05 4.19 -5.48
CA LEU A 102 17.78 5.42 -4.74
C LEU A 102 18.41 5.27 -3.34
N ALA A 103 19.58 5.86 -3.16
CA ALA A 103 20.42 5.65 -1.98
C ALA A 103 20.26 6.81 -0.99
N LEU A 104 19.70 6.54 0.18
CA LEU A 104 19.45 7.53 1.23
C LEU A 104 20.73 7.83 1.99
N GLN A 105 21.30 9.01 1.75
CA GLN A 105 22.47 9.52 2.46
C GLN A 105 22.11 10.15 3.82
N ALA A 106 20.83 10.47 4.02
CA ALA A 106 20.27 10.92 5.30
C ALA A 106 18.80 10.50 5.38
N ASN A 107 18.09 10.95 6.42
CA ASN A 107 16.63 10.86 6.44
C ASN A 107 16.05 11.55 5.20
N THR A 108 15.14 10.87 4.52
CA THR A 108 14.53 11.34 3.28
C THR A 108 13.02 11.28 3.39
N THR A 109 12.36 12.38 3.04
CA THR A 109 10.89 12.46 2.97
C THR A 109 10.47 12.61 1.51
N LEU A 110 9.59 11.72 1.05
CA LEU A 110 8.92 11.80 -0.24
C LEU A 110 7.52 12.41 -0.02
N SER A 111 7.28 13.60 -0.58
CA SER A 111 5.99 14.29 -0.52
C SER A 111 5.53 14.74 -1.91
N GLY A 112 4.34 15.34 -2.06
CA GLY A 112 3.88 15.90 -3.34
C GLY A 112 2.94 14.99 -4.15
N GLY A 113 2.59 13.81 -3.64
CA GLY A 113 1.54 12.95 -4.22
C GLY A 113 1.91 12.20 -5.51
N GLY A 114 3.17 12.28 -5.94
CA GLY A 114 3.67 11.61 -7.13
C GLY A 114 3.89 10.11 -6.97
N THR A 115 4.55 9.52 -7.96
CA THR A 115 4.83 8.08 -8.01
C THR A 115 6.32 7.78 -7.93
N VAL A 116 6.68 6.68 -7.28
CA VAL A 116 8.02 6.06 -7.34
C VAL A 116 7.85 4.63 -7.82
N THR A 117 8.34 4.32 -9.01
CA THR A 117 8.21 2.99 -9.62
C THR A 117 9.54 2.24 -9.54
N LEU A 118 9.52 1.08 -8.88
CA LEU A 118 10.62 0.12 -8.86
C LEU A 118 10.36 -0.93 -9.94
N ASN A 119 11.27 -1.03 -10.91
CA ASN A 119 11.19 -1.98 -12.00
C ASN A 119 12.50 -2.77 -12.10
N SER A 120 12.52 -3.97 -11.52
CA SER A 120 13.71 -4.85 -11.51
C SER A 120 13.89 -5.67 -12.80
N HIS A 121 13.09 -5.42 -13.84
CA HIS A 121 13.03 -6.15 -15.11
C HIS A 121 13.11 -7.69 -14.97
N ASP A 122 14.26 -8.27 -15.28
CA ASP A 122 14.52 -9.71 -15.32
C ASP A 122 14.88 -10.29 -13.93
N ASN A 123 14.79 -9.49 -12.85
CA ASN A 123 15.27 -9.79 -11.50
C ASN A 123 16.77 -10.11 -11.42
N ASN A 124 17.52 -9.94 -12.51
CA ASN A 124 18.96 -10.07 -12.53
C ASN A 124 19.54 -8.67 -12.38
N GLY A 125 19.55 -8.14 -11.15
CA GLY A 125 19.77 -6.72 -10.90
C GLY A 125 18.45 -6.03 -10.56
N LEU A 126 18.40 -5.39 -9.40
CA LEU A 126 17.17 -4.92 -8.78
C LEU A 126 17.05 -3.40 -8.81
N ALA A 127 15.81 -2.90 -8.85
CA ALA A 127 15.48 -1.55 -8.43
C ALA A 127 15.40 -1.50 -6.90
N ARG A 128 16.12 -0.57 -6.25
CA ARG A 128 16.22 -0.53 -4.79
C ARG A 128 16.10 0.87 -4.22
N ILE A 129 15.43 0.99 -3.09
CA ILE A 129 15.53 2.15 -2.20
C ILE A 129 16.19 1.67 -0.91
N TYR A 130 17.35 2.20 -0.53
CA TYR A 130 18.04 1.71 0.67
C TYR A 130 18.87 2.80 1.35
N GLN A 131 19.28 2.55 2.59
CA GLN A 131 20.19 3.46 3.31
C GLN A 131 21.63 3.30 2.84
N SER A 132 22.29 4.42 2.57
CA SER A 132 23.74 4.46 2.34
C SER A 132 24.47 5.31 3.39
N GLY A 133 23.77 6.25 4.06
CA GLY A 133 24.33 7.06 5.15
C GLY A 133 24.28 6.41 6.54
N GLY A 134 23.65 5.22 6.66
CA GLY A 134 23.46 4.49 7.91
C GLY A 134 22.32 5.03 8.79
N ASN A 135 21.50 4.12 9.31
CA ASN A 135 20.31 4.38 10.14
C ASN A 135 19.34 5.44 9.57
N SER A 136 19.26 5.54 8.24
CA SER A 136 18.36 6.49 7.58
C SER A 136 16.90 6.05 7.74
N THR A 137 15.99 7.03 7.82
CA THR A 137 14.55 6.81 7.71
C THR A 137 14.05 7.26 6.34
N LEU A 138 13.35 6.38 5.64
CA LEU A 138 12.52 6.74 4.49
C LEU A 138 11.10 7.04 4.99
N THR A 139 10.65 8.28 4.80
CA THR A 139 9.25 8.66 5.04
C THR A 139 8.54 8.83 3.70
N ASN A 140 7.61 7.94 3.39
CA ASN A 140 6.67 8.10 2.29
C ASN A 140 5.45 8.88 2.80
N ALA A 141 5.43 10.21 2.65
CA ALA A 141 4.41 11.06 3.26
C ALA A 141 3.05 10.94 2.55
N ASP A 142 3.05 10.98 1.22
CA ASP A 142 1.82 11.00 0.41
C ASP A 142 2.02 10.40 -1.00
N ASN A 143 3.20 9.85 -1.32
CA ASN A 143 3.48 9.30 -2.63
C ASN A 143 2.97 7.86 -2.76
N THR A 144 2.85 7.39 -4.00
CA THR A 144 2.67 5.97 -4.31
C THR A 144 4.00 5.35 -4.72
N ILE A 145 4.54 4.46 -3.89
CA ILE A 145 5.68 3.60 -4.25
C ILE A 145 5.12 2.29 -4.79
N GLN A 146 5.52 1.89 -6.01
CA GLN A 146 4.91 0.75 -6.70
C GLN A 146 5.91 -0.09 -7.49
N GLY A 147 5.47 -1.26 -7.96
CA GLY A 147 6.24 -2.16 -8.80
C GLY A 147 6.81 -3.36 -8.04
N TYR A 148 8.07 -3.71 -8.33
CA TYR A 148 8.79 -4.83 -7.75
C TYR A 148 10.29 -4.55 -7.65
N GLY A 149 10.90 -5.01 -6.57
CA GLY A 149 12.24 -4.63 -6.17
C GLY A 149 12.38 -4.65 -4.65
N VAL A 150 13.27 -3.83 -4.10
CA VAL A 150 13.55 -3.83 -2.66
C VAL A 150 13.46 -2.43 -2.07
N ILE A 151 12.73 -2.29 -0.98
CA ILE A 151 12.75 -1.11 -0.10
C ILE A 151 13.40 -1.53 1.21
N GLY A 152 14.63 -1.09 1.45
CA GLY A 152 15.42 -1.42 2.63
C GLY A 152 16.70 -2.17 2.33
N ASN A 153 17.64 -2.06 3.28
CA ASN A 153 18.86 -2.85 3.41
C ASN A 153 19.50 -2.50 4.76
N GLY A 154 19.86 -3.48 5.59
CA GLY A 154 20.24 -3.23 6.99
C GLY A 154 19.17 -2.42 7.75
N ASN A 155 19.63 -1.61 8.70
CA ASN A 155 18.83 -0.73 9.58
C ASN A 155 17.98 0.40 8.92
N LEU A 156 17.57 0.32 7.65
CA LEU A 156 16.64 1.32 7.10
C LEU A 156 15.34 1.25 7.91
N ALA A 157 14.89 2.38 8.44
CA ALA A 157 13.53 2.53 8.95
C ALA A 157 12.60 3.02 7.83
N LEU A 158 11.42 2.42 7.73
CA LEU A 158 10.40 2.78 6.75
C LEU A 158 9.15 3.28 7.46
N ILE A 159 8.75 4.52 7.17
CA ILE A 159 7.49 5.10 7.61
C ILE A 159 6.61 5.31 6.37
N ASN A 160 5.54 4.54 6.26
CA ASN A 160 4.56 4.69 5.19
C ASN A 160 3.30 5.41 5.68
N GLN A 161 3.11 6.64 5.20
CA GLN A 161 1.89 7.44 5.36
C GLN A 161 1.12 7.58 4.03
N GLY A 162 1.80 7.39 2.89
CA GLY A 162 1.20 7.28 1.56
C GLY A 162 0.80 5.84 1.21
N THR A 163 1.06 5.46 -0.05
CA THR A 163 0.76 4.12 -0.57
C THR A 163 2.03 3.37 -0.96
N ILE A 164 2.12 2.09 -0.60
CA ILE A 164 3.07 1.14 -1.17
C ILE A 164 2.28 0.01 -1.83
N ASN A 165 2.50 -0.24 -3.14
CA ASN A 165 1.74 -1.22 -3.91
C ASN A 165 2.63 -2.20 -4.69
N ALA A 166 2.62 -3.49 -4.32
CA ALA A 166 3.17 -4.56 -5.15
C ALA A 166 2.17 -4.93 -6.26
N ASN A 167 2.34 -4.36 -7.45
CA ASN A 167 1.32 -4.39 -8.52
C ASN A 167 1.75 -5.12 -9.81
N VAL A 168 2.80 -5.94 -9.74
CA VAL A 168 3.32 -6.67 -10.90
C VAL A 168 3.15 -8.17 -10.70
N SER A 169 2.37 -8.79 -11.58
CA SER A 169 2.01 -10.21 -11.53
C SER A 169 3.24 -11.11 -11.45
N GLY A 170 3.23 -12.05 -10.49
CA GLY A 170 4.30 -13.02 -10.28
C GLY A 170 5.59 -12.45 -9.68
N GLN A 171 5.66 -11.14 -9.46
CA GLN A 171 6.84 -10.46 -8.95
C GLN A 171 6.66 -10.04 -7.48
N THR A 172 7.78 -9.81 -6.79
CA THR A 172 7.80 -9.44 -5.37
C THR A 172 8.35 -8.02 -5.16
N LEU A 173 7.62 -7.21 -4.40
CA LEU A 173 8.16 -6.02 -3.74
C LEU A 173 8.52 -6.39 -2.31
N LEU A 174 9.82 -6.39 -2.00
CA LEU A 174 10.34 -6.74 -0.69
C LEU A 174 10.55 -5.48 0.16
N LEU A 175 9.91 -5.43 1.33
CA LEU A 175 10.15 -4.45 2.39
C LEU A 175 11.18 -5.05 3.38
N ASN A 176 12.45 -4.71 3.19
CA ASN A 176 13.59 -5.18 3.97
C ASN A 176 14.13 -4.09 4.92
N GLY A 177 13.23 -3.48 5.70
CA GLY A 177 13.60 -2.44 6.68
C GLY A 177 13.84 -3.04 8.06
N THR A 178 15.07 -3.49 8.37
CA THR A 178 15.36 -4.03 9.72
C THR A 178 15.42 -2.94 10.79
N GLY A 179 15.39 -1.66 10.42
CA GLY A 179 15.17 -0.53 11.32
C GLY A 179 13.71 -0.36 11.74
N GLY A 180 12.80 -1.20 11.24
CA GLY A 180 11.37 -1.16 11.51
C GLY A 180 10.57 -0.67 10.30
N ILE A 181 9.36 -1.21 10.16
CA ILE A 181 8.38 -0.77 9.17
C ILE A 181 7.14 -0.33 9.94
N THR A 182 6.80 0.95 9.84
CA THR A 182 5.56 1.50 10.38
C THR A 182 4.65 1.86 9.21
N ASN A 183 3.44 1.30 9.21
CA ASN A 183 2.42 1.65 8.24
C ASN A 183 1.27 2.37 8.94
N THR A 184 1.09 3.65 8.64
CA THR A 184 -0.10 4.45 9.01
C THR A 184 -0.90 4.88 7.76
N GLY A 185 -0.35 4.66 6.56
CA GLY A 185 -1.02 4.82 5.27
C GLY A 185 -1.58 3.50 4.76
N THR A 186 -1.37 3.23 3.46
CA THR A 186 -1.81 1.99 2.81
C THR A 186 -0.63 1.18 2.30
N ILE A 187 -0.61 -0.11 2.65
CA ILE A 187 0.20 -1.12 1.99
C ILE A 187 -0.75 -2.04 1.23
N MET A 188 -0.42 -2.37 -0.02
CA MET A 188 -1.29 -3.24 -0.82
C MET A 188 -0.53 -4.13 -1.80
N ALA A 189 -1.16 -5.24 -2.16
CA ALA A 189 -0.74 -6.11 -3.24
C ALA A 189 -1.89 -6.24 -4.23
N THR A 190 -1.64 -5.96 -5.51
CA THR A 190 -2.65 -5.96 -6.58
C THR A 190 -2.16 -6.67 -7.82
N ASN A 191 -3.06 -7.00 -8.76
CA ASN A 191 -2.71 -7.54 -10.08
C ASN A 191 -1.82 -8.80 -10.03
N GLY A 192 -1.96 -9.64 -9.01
CA GLY A 192 -1.14 -10.84 -8.84
C GLY A 192 0.28 -10.60 -8.31
N GLY A 193 0.55 -9.39 -7.80
CA GLY A 193 1.82 -9.07 -7.15
C GLY A 193 1.92 -9.66 -5.75
N THR A 194 3.17 -9.81 -5.28
CA THR A 194 3.49 -10.18 -3.91
C THR A 194 4.14 -9.01 -3.18
N LEU A 195 3.55 -8.57 -2.08
CA LEU A 195 4.23 -7.68 -1.13
C LEU A 195 4.78 -8.52 0.01
N GLN A 196 6.09 -8.52 0.19
CA GLN A 196 6.76 -9.31 1.22
C GLN A 196 7.45 -8.40 2.23
N THR A 197 7.32 -8.69 3.51
CA THR A 197 8.15 -8.08 4.57
C THR A 197 9.31 -8.99 4.95
N GLY A 198 10.44 -8.42 5.38
CA GLY A 198 11.63 -9.18 5.76
C GLY A 198 11.48 -9.99 7.05
N GLY A 199 10.41 -9.76 7.84
CA GLY A 199 10.19 -10.40 9.13
C GLY A 199 8.76 -10.17 9.63
N SER A 200 8.62 -10.04 10.95
CA SER A 200 7.35 -9.65 11.57
C SER A 200 6.97 -8.21 11.22
N PHE A 201 5.68 -7.94 11.17
CA PHE A 201 5.14 -6.68 10.68
C PHE A 201 3.95 -6.22 11.53
N THR A 202 3.92 -4.93 11.83
CA THR A 202 2.80 -4.29 12.54
C THR A 202 2.13 -3.27 11.62
N ASN A 203 0.82 -3.41 11.45
CA ASN A 203 -0.01 -2.48 10.69
C ASN A 203 -0.83 -1.60 11.63
N ASP A 204 -0.63 -0.29 11.58
CA ASP A 204 -1.49 0.70 12.26
C ASP A 204 -2.42 1.45 11.26
N GLY A 205 -2.20 1.24 9.96
CA GLY A 205 -2.95 1.82 8.86
C GLY A 205 -3.80 0.77 8.14
N THR A 206 -3.72 0.72 6.82
CA THR A 206 -4.47 -0.25 6.00
C THR A 206 -3.53 -1.21 5.27
N VAL A 207 -3.88 -2.50 5.28
CA VAL A 207 -3.36 -3.51 4.36
C VAL A 207 -4.49 -4.00 3.44
N LYS A 208 -4.29 -3.91 2.12
CA LYS A 208 -5.24 -4.46 1.12
C LYS A 208 -4.59 -5.55 0.27
N VAL A 209 -5.22 -6.72 0.18
CA VAL A 209 -4.70 -7.83 -0.64
C VAL A 209 -5.74 -8.20 -1.70
N ASP A 210 -5.50 -7.81 -2.94
CA ASP A 210 -6.43 -8.08 -4.04
C ASP A 210 -6.46 -9.57 -4.43
N THR A 211 -7.49 -9.94 -5.20
CA THR A 211 -7.62 -11.27 -5.78
C THR A 211 -6.33 -11.69 -6.49
N ASN A 212 -5.93 -12.95 -6.31
CA ASN A 212 -4.68 -13.54 -6.82
C ASN A 212 -3.38 -12.88 -6.34
N SER A 213 -3.44 -11.87 -5.47
CA SER A 213 -2.28 -11.18 -4.92
C SER A 213 -1.93 -11.73 -3.54
N THR A 214 -0.70 -11.49 -3.10
CA THR A 214 -0.20 -12.04 -1.83
C THR A 214 0.42 -10.95 -0.97
N PHE A 215 0.06 -10.91 0.31
CA PHE A 215 0.86 -10.30 1.36
C PHE A 215 1.62 -11.41 2.09
N LYS A 216 2.93 -11.26 2.27
CA LYS A 216 3.78 -12.28 2.87
C LYS A 216 4.63 -11.70 3.99
N THR A 217 4.60 -12.35 5.16
CA THR A 217 5.61 -12.12 6.20
C THR A 217 6.86 -12.96 5.92
N GLY A 218 8.01 -12.56 6.48
CA GLY A 218 9.27 -13.28 6.29
C GLY A 218 9.17 -14.77 6.66
N THR A 219 10.17 -15.58 6.32
CA THR A 219 10.18 -17.01 6.68
C THR A 219 10.35 -17.23 8.18
N GLY A 220 9.83 -18.35 8.70
CA GLY A 220 9.91 -18.72 10.12
C GLY A 220 8.68 -18.28 10.92
N THR A 221 8.84 -18.09 12.23
CA THR A 221 7.74 -17.77 13.17
C THR A 221 7.39 -16.28 13.19
N ASN A 222 7.35 -15.63 12.02
CA ASN A 222 6.99 -14.22 11.94
C ASN A 222 5.48 -14.03 12.17
N THR A 223 5.14 -12.89 12.75
CA THR A 223 3.76 -12.52 13.02
C THR A 223 3.41 -11.23 12.29
N PHE A 224 2.25 -11.23 11.64
CA PHE A 224 1.57 -10.03 11.21
C PHE A 224 0.61 -9.60 12.33
N THR A 225 0.93 -8.52 13.03
CA THR A 225 0.01 -7.87 13.96
C THR A 225 -0.74 -6.75 13.25
N ASN A 226 -2.07 -6.85 13.21
CA ASN A 226 -2.94 -5.81 12.69
C ASN A 226 -3.59 -5.03 13.83
N ASN A 227 -3.25 -3.75 13.98
CA ASN A 227 -3.94 -2.78 14.84
C ASN A 227 -4.89 -1.87 14.02
N GLY A 228 -4.65 -1.75 12.71
CA GLY A 228 -5.48 -0.99 11.78
C GLY A 228 -6.49 -1.89 11.05
N THR A 229 -6.56 -1.75 9.73
CA THR A 229 -7.48 -2.53 8.88
C THR A 229 -6.74 -3.46 7.93
N VAL A 230 -7.17 -4.71 7.86
CA VAL A 230 -6.86 -5.65 6.78
C VAL A 230 -8.13 -5.88 5.97
N SER A 231 -8.05 -5.71 4.66
CA SER A 231 -9.13 -6.11 3.75
C SER A 231 -8.58 -6.76 2.49
N GLY A 232 -9.45 -7.40 1.72
CA GLY A 232 -9.06 -8.02 0.47
C GLY A 232 -9.74 -9.36 0.20
N SER A 233 -9.42 -9.88 -0.98
CA SER A 233 -9.85 -11.17 -1.51
C SER A 233 -8.66 -12.07 -1.91
N GLY A 234 -7.45 -11.68 -1.49
CA GLY A 234 -6.20 -12.38 -1.79
C GLY A 234 -5.74 -13.30 -0.66
N SER A 235 -4.42 -13.54 -0.62
CA SER A 235 -3.77 -14.42 0.36
C SER A 235 -2.79 -13.67 1.27
N ILE A 236 -2.88 -13.92 2.56
CA ILE A 236 -1.90 -13.52 3.57
C ILE A 236 -1.10 -14.77 3.95
N GLN A 237 0.18 -14.81 3.58
CA GLN A 237 1.10 -15.88 3.94
C GLN A 237 1.84 -15.49 5.23
N GLY A 238 1.42 -16.10 6.33
CA GLY A 238 1.93 -15.83 7.68
C GLY A 238 0.83 -15.89 8.73
N ASN A 239 1.25 -15.96 10.00
CA ASN A 239 0.32 -15.91 11.13
C ASN A 239 -0.22 -14.49 11.31
N LEU A 240 -1.54 -14.34 11.38
CA LEU A 240 -2.21 -13.05 11.56
C LEU A 240 -2.80 -12.93 12.97
N VAL A 241 -2.38 -11.91 13.71
CA VAL A 241 -3.00 -11.47 14.96
C VAL A 241 -3.80 -10.20 14.68
N ASN A 242 -5.12 -10.27 14.81
CA ASN A 242 -6.03 -9.16 14.56
C ASN A 242 -6.46 -8.46 15.87
N ALA A 243 -5.88 -7.30 16.15
CA ALA A 243 -6.27 -6.36 17.19
C ALA A 243 -7.06 -5.14 16.66
N GLY A 244 -7.08 -4.96 15.33
CA GLY A 244 -7.88 -3.98 14.62
C GLY A 244 -9.06 -4.61 13.90
N ILE A 245 -9.25 -4.32 12.61
CA ILE A 245 -10.34 -4.86 11.78
C ILE A 245 -9.79 -5.78 10.71
N VAL A 246 -10.41 -6.94 10.53
CA VAL A 246 -10.30 -7.76 9.31
C VAL A 246 -11.66 -7.71 8.60
N ASN A 247 -11.70 -7.25 7.35
CA ASN A 247 -12.91 -7.25 6.52
C ASN A 247 -12.65 -7.93 5.16
N PRO A 248 -13.08 -9.18 4.96
CA PRO A 248 -12.95 -9.90 3.69
C PRO A 248 -13.85 -9.34 2.57
N VAL A 249 -13.41 -8.24 1.97
CA VAL A 249 -14.03 -7.61 0.79
C VAL A 249 -12.99 -7.33 -0.28
N SER A 250 -13.39 -7.37 -1.55
CA SER A 250 -12.56 -6.98 -2.69
C SER A 250 -12.15 -5.50 -2.63
N LEU A 251 -11.28 -5.04 -3.54
CA LEU A 251 -10.92 -3.63 -3.63
C LEU A 251 -12.09 -2.69 -3.99
N THR A 252 -13.20 -3.25 -4.49
CA THR A 252 -14.44 -2.54 -4.81
C THR A 252 -15.53 -2.77 -3.76
N ASP A 253 -15.14 -3.21 -2.56
CA ASP A 253 -16.02 -3.47 -1.41
C ASP A 253 -17.11 -4.52 -1.70
N THR A 254 -16.83 -5.45 -2.61
CA THR A 254 -17.68 -6.63 -2.83
C THR A 254 -17.29 -7.71 -1.82
N PRO A 255 -18.24 -8.30 -1.07
CA PRO A 255 -17.94 -9.42 -0.17
C PRO A 255 -17.16 -10.53 -0.88
N SER A 256 -16.15 -11.07 -0.22
CA SER A 256 -15.22 -12.04 -0.82
C SER A 256 -14.55 -12.91 0.24
N THR A 257 -13.76 -13.87 -0.21
CA THR A 257 -12.92 -14.69 0.69
C THR A 257 -11.53 -14.09 0.83
N LEU A 258 -11.09 -13.83 2.07
CA LEU A 258 -9.70 -13.56 2.39
C LEU A 258 -9.06 -14.85 2.93
N SER A 259 -7.91 -15.25 2.39
CA SER A 259 -7.19 -16.45 2.82
C SER A 259 -6.01 -16.11 3.71
N ILE A 260 -5.93 -16.73 4.88
CA ILE A 260 -4.77 -16.72 5.79
C ILE A 260 -4.07 -18.08 5.66
N VAL A 261 -2.92 -18.08 5.00
CA VAL A 261 -2.04 -19.24 4.92
C VAL A 261 -1.12 -19.22 6.15
N GLY A 262 -1.66 -19.75 7.25
CA GLY A 262 -1.10 -19.68 8.59
C GLY A 262 -2.22 -19.74 9.64
N SER A 263 -1.88 -19.41 10.88
CA SER A 263 -2.86 -19.31 11.97
C SER A 263 -3.52 -17.92 12.02
N TYR A 264 -4.75 -17.89 12.52
CA TYR A 264 -5.49 -16.65 12.79
C TYR A 264 -5.77 -16.50 14.28
N THR A 265 -5.44 -15.35 14.86
CA THR A 265 -5.77 -15.01 16.24
C THR A 265 -6.55 -13.71 16.28
N GLN A 266 -7.80 -13.76 16.69
CA GLN A 266 -8.62 -12.58 16.99
C GLN A 266 -8.31 -12.13 18.42
N ALA A 267 -7.67 -10.98 18.57
CA ALA A 267 -7.46 -10.38 19.89
C ALA A 267 -8.77 -9.79 20.46
N SER A 268 -8.77 -9.49 21.76
CA SER A 268 -9.95 -9.04 22.50
C SER A 268 -10.48 -7.66 22.08
N ASP A 269 -9.62 -6.83 21.52
CA ASP A 269 -9.91 -5.51 20.97
C ASP A 269 -10.22 -5.54 19.46
N GLY A 270 -9.85 -6.63 18.79
CA GLY A 270 -10.07 -6.75 17.36
C GLY A 270 -11.51 -7.09 16.96
N THR A 271 -11.78 -6.89 15.68
CA THR A 271 -13.06 -7.15 15.01
C THR A 271 -12.86 -7.96 13.73
N LEU A 272 -13.63 -9.03 13.57
CA LEU A 272 -13.91 -9.62 12.25
C LEU A 272 -15.20 -8.97 11.73
N ALA A 273 -15.11 -8.26 10.61
CA ALA A 273 -16.26 -7.68 9.93
C ALA A 273 -16.70 -8.58 8.78
N ILE A 274 -18.00 -8.86 8.71
CA ILE A 274 -18.61 -9.70 7.69
C ILE A 274 -19.71 -8.90 6.99
N ASP A 275 -19.54 -8.67 5.70
CA ASP A 275 -20.55 -8.06 4.86
C ASP A 275 -21.31 -9.15 4.08
N ILE A 276 -22.64 -9.12 4.12
CA ILE A 276 -23.52 -10.11 3.47
C ILE A 276 -24.38 -9.40 2.40
N LEU A 277 -24.13 -9.71 1.13
CA LEU A 277 -24.92 -9.22 0.00
C LEU A 277 -26.07 -10.18 -0.33
N ASN A 278 -25.81 -11.48 -0.34
CA ASN A 278 -26.79 -12.55 -0.55
C ASN A 278 -26.22 -13.91 -0.11
N LEU A 279 -26.96 -15.01 -0.33
CA LEU A 279 -26.57 -16.37 0.06
C LEU A 279 -25.28 -16.91 -0.58
N THR A 280 -24.80 -16.30 -1.67
CA THR A 280 -23.59 -16.72 -2.38
C THR A 280 -22.48 -15.68 -2.35
N ASP A 281 -22.82 -14.41 -2.11
CA ASP A 281 -21.89 -13.29 -2.04
C ASP A 281 -21.89 -12.72 -0.62
N TYR A 282 -20.97 -13.21 0.19
CA TYR A 282 -20.74 -12.74 1.55
C TYR A 282 -19.27 -12.88 1.92
N SER A 283 -18.87 -12.17 2.98
CA SER A 283 -17.48 -12.10 3.40
C SER A 283 -17.10 -13.40 4.10
N GLN A 284 -15.94 -13.95 3.77
CA GLN A 284 -15.45 -15.20 4.34
C GLN A 284 -13.97 -15.09 4.72
N LEU A 285 -13.61 -15.65 5.87
CA LEU A 285 -12.22 -15.82 6.27
C LEU A 285 -11.84 -17.30 6.18
N SER A 286 -10.88 -17.64 5.32
CA SER A 286 -10.33 -19.00 5.23
C SER A 286 -8.96 -19.04 5.88
N VAL A 287 -8.70 -20.04 6.72
CA VAL A 287 -7.46 -20.16 7.51
C VAL A 287 -6.89 -21.57 7.32
N THR A 288 -5.63 -21.71 6.90
CA THR A 288 -5.04 -23.04 6.61
C THR A 288 -4.46 -23.75 7.83
N ASP A 289 -4.49 -23.11 9.00
CA ASP A 289 -4.10 -23.71 10.28
C ASP A 289 -5.20 -23.40 11.30
N SER A 290 -4.88 -23.31 12.58
CA SER A 290 -5.84 -23.07 13.66
C SER A 290 -6.30 -21.62 13.72
N ALA A 291 -7.53 -21.41 14.18
CA ALA A 291 -8.10 -20.10 14.49
C ALA A 291 -8.43 -19.99 15.99
N ASN A 292 -8.07 -18.87 16.61
CA ASN A 292 -8.41 -18.55 17.99
C ASN A 292 -9.24 -17.27 18.06
N LEU A 293 -10.45 -17.37 18.62
CA LEU A 293 -11.45 -16.31 18.59
C LEU A 293 -11.61 -15.63 19.97
N SER A 294 -11.66 -14.31 19.92
CA SER A 294 -12.02 -13.39 21.02
C SER A 294 -12.73 -12.18 20.41
N GLY A 295 -12.77 -11.05 21.11
CA GLY A 295 -13.13 -9.76 20.52
C GLY A 295 -14.51 -9.72 19.88
N THR A 296 -14.64 -9.01 18.77
CA THR A 296 -15.93 -8.65 18.17
C THR A 296 -16.16 -9.34 16.83
N LEU A 297 -17.37 -9.85 16.62
CA LEU A 297 -17.90 -10.16 15.29
C LEU A 297 -18.90 -9.06 14.91
N ALA A 298 -18.62 -8.35 13.82
CA ALA A 298 -19.50 -7.33 13.25
C ALA A 298 -20.10 -7.84 11.94
N VAL A 299 -21.41 -7.66 11.75
CA VAL A 299 -22.12 -8.13 10.56
C VAL A 299 -22.88 -6.97 9.93
N SER A 300 -22.68 -6.74 8.64
CA SER A 300 -23.37 -5.71 7.85
C SER A 300 -24.21 -6.36 6.75
N LEU A 301 -25.41 -5.84 6.55
CA LEU A 301 -26.29 -6.22 5.44
C LEU A 301 -26.32 -5.09 4.41
N PHE A 302 -26.16 -5.43 3.13
CA PHE A 302 -26.43 -4.49 2.06
C PHE A 302 -27.92 -4.11 2.05
N SER A 303 -28.24 -2.93 1.53
CA SER A 303 -29.64 -2.48 1.42
C SER A 303 -30.49 -3.38 0.51
N THR A 304 -29.83 -4.13 -0.37
CA THR A 304 -30.45 -5.08 -1.31
C THR A 304 -30.48 -6.51 -0.81
N THR A 305 -29.89 -6.80 0.35
CA THR A 305 -29.85 -8.18 0.87
C THR A 305 -31.26 -8.68 1.12
N ILE A 306 -31.51 -9.93 0.74
CA ILE A 306 -32.72 -10.66 1.07
C ILE A 306 -32.30 -11.89 1.89
N LEU A 307 -32.87 -12.03 3.08
CA LEU A 307 -32.68 -13.17 3.97
C LEU A 307 -34.02 -13.80 4.31
N GLN A 308 -34.02 -15.11 4.43
CA GLN A 308 -35.08 -15.91 5.02
C GLN A 308 -34.60 -16.50 6.33
N THR A 309 -35.53 -16.64 7.27
CA THR A 309 -35.28 -17.33 8.53
C THR A 309 -34.79 -18.76 8.25
N GLY A 310 -33.64 -19.11 8.80
CA GLY A 310 -32.96 -20.39 8.58
C GLY A 310 -31.84 -20.36 7.53
N ASP A 311 -31.65 -19.25 6.80
CA ASP A 311 -30.48 -19.06 5.94
C ASP A 311 -29.17 -19.18 6.74
N VAL A 312 -28.18 -19.87 6.19
CA VAL A 312 -26.90 -20.14 6.87
C VAL A 312 -25.72 -19.62 6.05
N PHE A 313 -24.77 -18.98 6.72
CA PHE A 313 -23.54 -18.43 6.14
C PHE A 313 -22.33 -19.00 6.87
N ASP A 314 -21.39 -19.59 6.12
CA ASP A 314 -20.11 -20.07 6.65
C ASP A 314 -19.05 -18.97 6.54
N ILE A 315 -18.89 -18.21 7.62
CA ILE A 315 -18.15 -16.94 7.59
C ILE A 315 -16.67 -17.10 7.93
N LEU A 316 -16.30 -18.22 8.54
CA LEU A 316 -14.92 -18.53 8.89
C LEU A 316 -14.73 -20.03 8.88
N HIS A 317 -13.78 -20.50 8.07
CA HIS A 317 -13.30 -21.88 8.07
C HIS A 317 -11.82 -21.94 8.43
N CYS A 318 -11.42 -22.88 9.28
CA CYS A 318 -10.03 -23.19 9.56
C CYS A 318 -9.71 -24.68 9.39
N ASP A 319 -8.60 -25.02 8.74
CA ASP A 319 -8.18 -26.42 8.56
C ASP A 319 -7.69 -27.06 9.88
N GLY A 320 -7.19 -26.23 10.80
CA GLY A 320 -6.80 -26.62 12.15
C GLY A 320 -7.96 -26.55 13.15
N LEU A 321 -7.63 -26.46 14.43
CA LEU A 321 -8.66 -26.34 15.47
C LEU A 321 -9.17 -24.90 15.58
N LEU A 322 -10.48 -24.74 15.55
CA LEU A 322 -11.17 -23.54 16.00
C LEU A 322 -11.26 -23.55 17.53
N SER A 323 -10.78 -22.49 18.17
CA SER A 323 -10.81 -22.34 19.63
C SER A 323 -11.32 -20.96 20.03
N GLY A 324 -11.91 -20.85 21.21
CA GLY A 324 -12.52 -19.60 21.68
C GLY A 324 -13.85 -19.29 20.97
N ILE A 325 -14.41 -18.13 21.30
CA ILE A 325 -15.65 -17.58 20.70
C ILE A 325 -15.51 -16.05 20.62
N PHE A 326 -16.27 -15.42 19.71
CA PHE A 326 -16.38 -13.97 19.74
C PHE A 326 -17.02 -13.52 21.06
N SER A 327 -16.32 -12.67 21.79
CA SER A 327 -16.76 -12.17 23.10
C SER A 327 -17.88 -11.15 22.97
N ASN A 328 -17.90 -10.41 21.85
CA ASN A 328 -18.90 -9.41 21.53
C ASN A 328 -19.56 -9.76 20.20
N PHE A 329 -20.84 -10.06 20.26
CA PHE A 329 -21.70 -10.17 19.08
C PHE A 329 -23.11 -9.75 19.46
N SER A 330 -23.71 -8.87 18.65
CA SER A 330 -25.10 -8.44 18.83
C SER A 330 -25.72 -8.22 17.46
N SER A 331 -26.76 -8.99 17.17
CA SER A 331 -27.53 -8.87 15.94
C SER A 331 -29.00 -9.17 16.22
N GLU A 332 -29.90 -8.44 15.56
CA GLU A 332 -31.33 -8.77 15.58
C GLU A 332 -31.71 -9.85 14.57
N TYR A 333 -30.83 -10.13 13.61
CA TYR A 333 -31.08 -10.97 12.44
C TYR A 333 -30.38 -12.32 12.50
N PHE A 334 -29.35 -12.48 13.33
CA PHE A 334 -28.49 -13.66 13.30
C PHE A 334 -28.19 -14.22 14.68
N THR A 335 -28.05 -15.53 14.76
CA THR A 335 -27.32 -16.24 15.83
C THR A 335 -26.01 -16.79 15.28
N VAL A 336 -25.01 -16.94 16.14
CA VAL A 336 -23.71 -17.53 15.81
C VAL A 336 -23.63 -18.94 16.37
N SER A 337 -23.09 -19.88 15.60
CA SER A 337 -22.72 -21.21 16.06
C SER A 337 -21.29 -21.56 15.63
N TYR A 338 -20.69 -22.52 16.34
CA TYR A 338 -19.29 -22.87 16.21
C TYR A 338 -19.16 -24.40 16.11
N THR A 339 -18.28 -24.88 15.25
CA THR A 339 -17.79 -26.26 15.22
C THR A 339 -16.31 -26.28 15.57
N ASP A 340 -15.66 -27.45 15.47
CA ASP A 340 -14.20 -27.54 15.62
C ASP A 340 -13.42 -26.85 14.49
N HIS A 341 -14.08 -26.44 13.39
CA HIS A 341 -13.41 -25.87 12.21
C HIS A 341 -14.12 -24.62 11.64
N ASP A 342 -15.38 -24.39 11.98
CA ASP A 342 -16.23 -23.41 11.28
C ASP A 342 -16.96 -22.47 12.24
N VAL A 343 -17.26 -21.27 11.75
CA VAL A 343 -18.19 -20.32 12.38
C VAL A 343 -19.34 -20.04 11.41
N PHE A 344 -20.57 -20.28 11.88
CA PHE A 344 -21.76 -20.02 11.10
C PHE A 344 -22.58 -18.87 11.65
N LEU A 345 -23.15 -18.07 10.74
CA LEU A 345 -24.31 -17.23 11.03
C LEU A 345 -25.58 -17.94 10.54
N THR A 346 -26.61 -17.99 11.39
CA THR A 346 -27.94 -18.46 10.99
C THR A 346 -28.94 -17.34 11.15
N ALA A 347 -29.66 -17.01 10.06
CA ALA A 347 -30.68 -15.98 10.07
C ALA A 347 -31.86 -16.40 10.96
N THR A 348 -32.20 -15.58 11.95
CA THR A 348 -33.33 -15.80 12.86
C THR A 348 -34.57 -15.00 12.48
N LYS A 349 -34.44 -14.09 11.53
CA LYS A 349 -35.52 -13.26 11.00
C LYS A 349 -35.32 -13.01 9.52
N ASP A 350 -36.42 -12.85 8.81
CA ASP A 350 -36.40 -12.39 7.44
C ASP A 350 -35.89 -10.94 7.36
N TYR A 351 -35.19 -10.62 6.27
CA TYR A 351 -34.77 -9.27 5.93
C TYR A 351 -35.03 -9.08 4.44
N ASN A 352 -35.81 -8.08 4.06
CA ASN A 352 -36.24 -7.86 2.66
C ASN A 352 -35.61 -6.61 2.05
N GLY A 353 -34.39 -6.28 2.45
CA GLY A 353 -33.75 -5.02 2.14
C GLY A 353 -34.43 -3.84 2.85
N SER A 354 -33.76 -2.70 2.86
CA SER A 354 -34.42 -1.43 3.17
C SER A 354 -34.90 -0.85 1.84
N PRO A 355 -36.21 -0.68 1.60
CA PRO A 355 -36.67 -0.03 0.38
C PRO A 355 -36.09 1.38 0.35
N VAL A 356 -35.22 1.66 -0.61
CA VAL A 356 -34.88 3.05 -0.94
C VAL A 356 -36.19 3.66 -1.46
N PRO A 357 -36.76 4.70 -0.82
CA PRO A 357 -37.85 5.42 -1.45
C PRO A 357 -37.28 5.99 -2.75
N LEU A 358 -37.81 5.57 -3.90
CA LEU A 358 -37.49 6.24 -5.16
C LEU A 358 -37.82 7.73 -4.99
N PRO A 359 -36.84 8.65 -5.03
CA PRO A 359 -37.16 10.05 -5.23
C PRO A 359 -37.83 10.16 -6.61
N PRO A 360 -38.85 11.02 -6.79
CA PRO A 360 -39.33 11.35 -8.12
C PRO A 360 -38.14 11.78 -8.98
N ALA A 361 -37.99 11.14 -10.13
CA ALA A 361 -36.86 11.23 -11.04
C ALA A 361 -36.13 12.58 -11.04
N VAL A 362 -34.87 12.56 -10.62
CA VAL A 362 -33.88 13.57 -11.01
C VAL A 362 -32.73 12.81 -11.65
N LEU A 363 -32.61 12.92 -12.97
CA LEU A 363 -31.34 12.71 -13.67
C LEU A 363 -30.25 13.47 -12.90
N LEU A 364 -29.11 12.84 -12.58
CA LEU A 364 -27.78 13.29 -13.04
C LEU A 364 -26.57 12.69 -12.24
N PHE A 365 -25.61 12.14 -13.02
CA PHE A 365 -24.19 11.78 -12.81
C PHE A 365 -23.75 10.71 -11.79
N GLY A 366 -23.43 9.52 -12.34
CA GLY A 366 -22.05 9.06 -12.50
C GLY A 366 -21.17 9.03 -11.25
N THR A 367 -21.08 7.86 -10.64
CA THR A 367 -20.06 7.49 -9.65
C THR A 367 -18.66 7.51 -10.27
N GLY A 368 -17.75 8.25 -9.65
CA GLY A 368 -16.32 8.21 -9.97
C GLY A 368 -15.52 9.24 -9.17
N LEU A 369 -14.51 8.75 -8.47
CA LEU A 369 -13.30 9.44 -7.99
C LEU A 369 -13.31 10.15 -6.61
N LEU A 370 -12.59 9.51 -5.68
CA LEU A 370 -11.46 10.01 -4.87
C LEU A 370 -11.41 11.49 -4.43
N GLY A 371 -11.22 11.69 -3.12
CA GLY A 371 -10.05 12.41 -2.55
C GLY A 371 -9.77 13.89 -2.90
N MET A 372 -9.94 14.73 -1.87
CA MET A 372 -9.18 15.95 -1.52
C MET A 372 -9.47 17.33 -2.17
N PHE A 373 -9.30 18.34 -1.29
CA PHE A 373 -9.13 19.80 -1.45
C PHE A 373 -10.35 20.72 -1.60
N GLY A 374 -10.40 21.72 -0.71
CA GLY A 374 -11.05 23.02 -0.97
C GLY A 374 -12.06 23.48 0.08
N TYR A 375 -11.64 23.73 1.32
CA TYR A 375 -12.48 24.49 2.26
C TYR A 375 -12.59 25.95 1.80
N ARG A 376 -13.84 26.36 1.57
CA ARG A 376 -14.25 27.57 0.86
C ARG A 376 -14.04 28.86 1.66
N PHE A 377 -13.79 29.91 0.88
CA PHE A 377 -14.06 31.31 1.16
C PHE A 377 -15.33 31.54 2.00
N ARG A 378 -15.18 32.40 3.02
CA ARG A 378 -16.27 33.02 3.76
C ARG A 378 -16.63 34.34 3.06
N LEU A 379 -17.79 34.41 2.42
CA LEU A 379 -18.44 35.64 1.99
C LEU A 379 -19.15 36.32 3.17
N ARG A 380 -19.06 37.66 3.22
CA ARG A 380 -20.02 38.69 3.70
C ARG A 380 -19.20 39.99 3.89
N ARG A 381 -19.65 41.21 3.59
CA ARG A 381 -20.89 41.82 3.07
C ARG A 381 -20.55 43.32 2.82
N SER A 382 -21.42 43.99 2.05
CA SER A 382 -21.50 45.42 1.69
C SER A 382 -20.40 45.97 0.80
#